data_AF-A0A535DC33-F1
#
_entry.id   AF-A0A535DC33-F1
#
_cell.length_a   1.000
_cell.length_b   1.000
_cell.length_c   1.000
_cell.angle_alpha   90.00
_cell.angle_beta   90.00
_cell.angle_gamma   90.00
#
_symmetry.space_group_name_H-M   'P 1'
#
loop_
_entity.id
_entity.type
_entity.pdbx_description
1 polymer ?
#
loop_
_entity_poly.entity_id
_entity_poly.type
_entity_poly.pdbx_seq_one_letter_code
_entity_poly.pdbx_strand_id
1 'polypeptide(L)'
;MGRLVLVFVLLVALLISLSNSLALYVDWLWFGEVGYQAVFTTILLTQALVGGLFGVVFFLVFFANVYLAGRHQRYWGTVDTLVLLRFAEPLRSHLGRIVGGVSGVLTLIAALGGSTHWESYLLFRQAVPFKQTDPLFGKDLGFYIFELLFLTYLQEWLVGLLLFATVGAGALYFLTHGIVIGPRTVHVERQARLHLGLLATVLIGAKAWGYQLDAYELLYSRRGVVFGAVYA
;
A
#
# COMPACT_ATOMS: atom_id res chain seq x y z
N MET A 1 -28.81 -12.19 -13.61
CA MET A 1 -28.03 -10.97 -13.91
C MET A 1 -26.55 -11.08 -13.52
N GLY A 2 -26.20 -11.55 -12.32
CA GLY A 2 -24.78 -11.64 -11.89
C GLY A 2 -23.83 -12.46 -12.78
N ARG A 3 -24.29 -13.58 -13.36
CA ARG A 3 -23.47 -14.41 -14.27
C ARG A 3 -23.11 -13.70 -15.59
N LEU A 4 -24.04 -12.92 -16.16
CA LEU A 4 -23.79 -12.15 -17.39
C LEU A 4 -22.82 -10.99 -17.13
N VAL A 5 -22.96 -10.30 -15.99
CA VAL A 5 -22.03 -9.24 -15.58
C VAL A 5 -20.63 -9.81 -15.36
N LEU A 6 -20.52 -10.96 -14.69
CA LEU A 6 -19.22 -11.60 -14.46
C LEU A 6 -18.56 -12.05 -15.77
N VAL A 7 -19.32 -12.65 -16.70
CA VAL A 7 -18.80 -13.02 -18.02
C VAL A 7 -18.34 -11.79 -18.80
N PHE A 8 -19.11 -10.69 -18.76
CA PHE A 8 -18.74 -9.44 -19.42
C PHE A 8 -17.45 -8.85 -18.83
N VAL A 9 -17.34 -8.78 -17.50
CA VAL A 9 -16.12 -8.29 -16.81
C VAL A 9 -14.91 -9.15 -17.16
N LEU A 10 -15.05 -10.47 -17.16
CA LEU A 10 -13.96 -11.38 -17.54
C LEU A 10 -13.54 -11.20 -19.00
N LEU A 11 -14.51 -11.00 -19.91
CA LEU A 11 -14.23 -10.78 -21.32
C LEU A 11 -13.50 -9.45 -21.55
N VAL A 12 -13.93 -8.37 -20.87
CA VAL A 12 -13.23 -7.08 -20.92
C VAL A 12 -11.81 -7.21 -20.36
N ALA A 13 -11.64 -7.87 -19.21
CA ALA A 13 -10.33 -8.11 -18.63
C ALA A 13 -9.42 -8.93 -19.56
N LEU A 14 -9.96 -9.93 -20.24
CA LEU A 14 -9.25 -10.75 -21.22
C LEU A 14 -8.78 -9.92 -22.41
N LEU A 15 -9.65 -9.07 -22.98
CA LEU A 15 -9.29 -8.21 -24.11
C LEU A 15 -8.18 -7.21 -23.75
N ILE A 16 -8.26 -6.59 -22.57
CA ILE A 16 -7.21 -5.69 -22.06
C ILE A 16 -5.90 -6.45 -21.89
N SER A 17 -5.95 -7.64 -21.28
CA SER A 17 -4.77 -8.49 -21.07
C SER A 17 -4.10 -8.90 -22.39
N LEU A 18 -4.91 -9.27 -23.39
CA LEU A 18 -4.41 -9.63 -24.72
C LEU A 18 -3.74 -8.44 -25.41
N SER A 19 -4.36 -7.26 -25.36
CA SER A 19 -3.79 -6.03 -25.93
C SER A 19 -2.44 -5.70 -25.30
N ASN A 20 -2.35 -5.76 -23.97
CA ASN A 20 -1.10 -5.51 -23.25
C ASN A 20 -0.02 -6.55 -23.57
N SER A 21 -0.42 -7.82 -23.71
CA SER A 21 0.52 -8.91 -24.05
C SER A 21 1.09 -8.74 -25.46
N LEU A 22 0.28 -8.29 -26.42
CA LEU A 22 0.73 -7.98 -27.78
C LEU A 22 1.71 -6.81 -27.80
N ALA A 23 1.41 -5.73 -27.05
CA ALA A 23 2.32 -4.60 -26.93
C ALA A 23 3.68 -5.02 -26.36
N LEU A 24 3.68 -5.78 -25.26
CA LEU A 24 4.89 -6.32 -24.65
C LEU A 24 5.70 -7.21 -25.61
N TYR A 25 5.03 -8.00 -26.43
CA TYR A 25 5.70 -8.85 -27.42
C TYR A 25 6.34 -8.03 -28.55
N VAL A 26 5.64 -7.01 -29.04
CA VAL A 26 6.17 -6.09 -30.06
C VAL A 26 7.38 -5.32 -29.51
N ASP A 27 7.31 -4.83 -28.27
CA ASP A 27 8.42 -4.15 -27.62
C ASP A 27 9.61 -5.10 -27.42
N TRP A 28 9.36 -6.34 -26.99
CA TRP A 28 10.40 -7.36 -26.83
C TRP A 28 11.14 -7.66 -28.14
N LEU A 29 10.41 -7.78 -29.27
CA LEU A 29 11.00 -7.93 -30.60
C LEU A 29 11.82 -6.70 -30.98
N TRP A 30 11.29 -5.49 -30.77
CA TRP A 30 11.99 -4.25 -31.07
C TRP A 30 13.30 -4.10 -30.28
N PHE A 31 13.28 -4.40 -28.98
CA PHE A 31 14.50 -4.43 -28.16
C PHE A 31 15.51 -5.48 -28.63
N GLY A 32 15.03 -6.58 -29.21
CA GLY A 32 15.86 -7.57 -29.91
C GLY A 32 16.60 -6.99 -31.11
N GLU A 33 15.90 -6.25 -31.97
CA GLU A 33 16.48 -5.61 -33.17
C GLU A 33 17.58 -4.59 -32.83
N VAL A 34 17.44 -3.87 -31.71
CA VAL A 34 18.45 -2.89 -31.26
C VAL A 34 19.55 -3.53 -30.39
N GLY A 35 19.49 -4.85 -30.13
CA GLY A 35 20.47 -5.58 -29.32
C GLY A 35 20.37 -5.34 -27.81
N TYR A 36 19.28 -4.73 -27.32
CA TYR A 36 19.04 -4.42 -25.90
C TYR A 36 17.97 -5.32 -25.25
N GLN A 37 17.72 -6.50 -25.81
CA GLN A 37 16.75 -7.47 -25.28
C GLN A 37 16.94 -7.81 -23.79
N ALA A 38 18.19 -7.88 -23.34
CA ALA A 38 18.52 -8.08 -21.92
C ALA A 38 18.02 -6.92 -21.02
N VAL A 39 18.03 -5.68 -21.52
CA VAL A 39 17.51 -4.52 -20.79
C VAL A 39 16.00 -4.65 -20.58
N PHE A 40 15.26 -4.99 -21.64
CA PHE A 40 13.81 -5.16 -21.55
C PHE A 40 13.40 -6.27 -20.58
N THR A 41 14.11 -7.42 -20.61
CA THR A 41 13.85 -8.49 -19.64
C THR A 41 14.18 -8.07 -18.21
N THR A 42 15.22 -7.25 -18.00
CA THR A 42 15.55 -6.69 -16.68
C THR A 42 14.46 -5.74 -16.18
N ILE A 43 13.91 -4.89 -17.05
CA ILE A 43 12.79 -3.99 -16.73
C ILE A 43 11.58 -4.82 -16.28
N LEU A 44 11.15 -5.80 -17.08
CA LEU A 44 9.98 -6.62 -16.78
C LEU A 44 10.15 -7.44 -15.50
N LEU A 45 11.32 -8.08 -15.31
CA LEU A 45 11.60 -8.83 -14.09
C LEU A 45 11.59 -7.92 -12.86
N THR A 46 12.11 -6.71 -12.98
CA THR A 46 12.12 -5.76 -11.86
C THR A 46 10.72 -5.25 -11.55
N GLN A 47 9.91 -4.92 -12.57
CA GLN A 47 8.50 -4.56 -12.38
C GLN A 47 7.72 -5.67 -11.67
N ALA A 48 7.89 -6.91 -12.11
CA ALA A 48 7.27 -8.08 -11.49
C ALA A 48 7.76 -8.31 -10.06
N LEU A 49 9.06 -8.15 -9.80
CA LEU A 49 9.66 -8.31 -8.47
C LEU A 49 9.14 -7.24 -7.52
N VAL A 50 9.23 -5.97 -7.89
CA VAL A 50 8.83 -4.84 -7.03
C VAL A 50 7.32 -4.88 -6.79
N GLY A 51 6.53 -5.03 -7.84
CA GLY A 51 5.08 -5.20 -7.71
C GLY A 51 4.69 -6.42 -6.88
N GLY A 52 5.34 -7.56 -7.11
CA GLY A 52 5.13 -8.78 -6.33
C GLY A 52 5.47 -8.61 -4.85
N LEU A 53 6.61 -7.98 -4.53
CA LEU A 53 7.05 -7.73 -3.16
C LEU A 53 6.05 -6.85 -2.41
N PHE A 54 5.71 -5.68 -2.96
CA PHE A 54 4.75 -4.77 -2.34
C PHE A 54 3.36 -5.40 -2.25
N GLY A 55 2.90 -6.11 -3.28
CA GLY A 55 1.65 -6.86 -3.24
C GLY A 55 1.61 -7.91 -2.13
N VAL A 56 2.62 -8.79 -2.06
CA VAL A 56 2.68 -9.85 -1.05
C VAL A 56 2.72 -9.29 0.36
N VAL A 57 3.55 -8.27 0.62
CA VAL A 57 3.62 -7.64 1.95
C VAL A 57 2.28 -6.97 2.29
N PHE A 58 1.65 -6.27 1.33
CA PHE A 58 0.33 -5.69 1.53
C PHE A 58 -0.69 -6.77 1.91
N PHE A 59 -0.77 -7.85 1.13
CA PHE A 59 -1.70 -8.94 1.37
C PHE A 59 -1.51 -9.52 2.77
N LEU A 60 -0.29 -9.88 3.13
CA LEU A 60 0.00 -10.52 4.41
C LEU A 60 -0.37 -9.62 5.58
N VAL A 61 0.05 -8.35 5.55
CA VAL A 61 -0.22 -7.39 6.63
C VAL A 61 -1.71 -7.08 6.72
N PHE A 62 -2.33 -6.72 5.60
CA PHE A 62 -3.75 -6.34 5.58
C PHE A 62 -4.66 -7.53 5.94
N PHE A 63 -4.44 -8.69 5.32
CA PHE A 63 -5.22 -9.91 5.60
C PHE A 63 -5.05 -10.33 7.06
N ALA A 64 -3.81 -10.41 7.57
CA ALA A 64 -3.58 -10.76 8.97
C ALA A 64 -4.26 -9.77 9.92
N ASN A 65 -4.11 -8.48 9.67
CA ASN A 65 -4.73 -7.42 10.48
C ASN A 65 -6.27 -7.52 10.52
N VAL A 66 -6.91 -7.63 9.36
CA VAL A 66 -8.38 -7.72 9.28
C VAL A 66 -8.87 -9.07 9.82
N TYR A 67 -8.15 -10.15 9.58
CA TYR A 67 -8.45 -11.47 10.14
C TYR A 67 -8.36 -11.47 11.68
N LEU A 68 -7.33 -10.83 12.23
CA LEU A 68 -7.16 -10.65 13.68
C LEU A 68 -8.28 -9.79 14.30
N ALA A 69 -8.79 -8.80 13.58
CA ALA A 69 -9.97 -8.05 14.02
C ALA A 69 -11.23 -8.94 14.00
N GLY A 70 -11.37 -9.81 12.99
CA GLY A 70 -12.52 -10.69 12.81
C GLY A 70 -12.60 -11.88 13.76
N ARG A 71 -11.47 -12.37 14.28
CA ARG A 71 -11.47 -13.52 15.20
C ARG A 71 -11.94 -13.17 16.62
N HIS A 72 -11.84 -11.91 17.02
CA HIS A 72 -12.00 -11.46 18.40
C HIS A 72 -13.40 -10.89 18.71
N GLN A 73 -14.43 -11.41 18.03
CA GLN A 73 -15.80 -10.92 18.19
C GLN A 73 -16.41 -11.40 19.51
N ARG A 74 -16.56 -10.49 20.48
CA ARG A 74 -17.52 -10.65 21.58
C ARG A 74 -18.67 -9.68 21.35
N TYR A 75 -19.86 -10.20 21.12
CA TYR A 75 -21.06 -9.38 21.00
C TYR A 75 -21.44 -8.85 22.38
N TRP A 76 -21.29 -7.54 22.55
CA TRP A 76 -21.91 -6.80 23.66
C TRP A 76 -23.05 -5.97 23.07
N GLY A 77 -24.30 -6.35 23.33
CA GLY A 77 -25.46 -5.61 22.85
C GLY A 77 -26.75 -6.06 23.54
N THR A 78 -27.51 -5.09 24.04
CA THR A 78 -28.90 -5.26 24.47
C THR A 78 -29.81 -5.41 23.24
N VAL A 79 -31.01 -5.97 23.44
CA VAL A 79 -32.00 -6.44 22.43
C VAL A 79 -32.35 -5.43 21.30
N ASP A 80 -31.99 -4.15 21.41
CA ASP A 80 -32.33 -3.08 20.45
C ASP A 80 -31.50 -3.04 19.14
N THR A 81 -30.43 -3.82 18.98
CA THR A 81 -29.61 -3.85 17.74
C THR A 81 -30.05 -4.92 16.72
N LEU A 82 -31.34 -5.24 16.67
CA LEU A 82 -31.94 -6.27 15.79
C LEU A 82 -31.66 -6.06 14.29
N VAL A 83 -31.53 -4.81 13.83
CA VAL A 83 -31.24 -4.48 12.41
C VAL A 83 -29.78 -4.80 12.05
N LEU A 84 -28.82 -4.54 12.94
CA LEU A 84 -27.39 -4.80 12.71
C LEU A 84 -27.03 -6.27 12.94
N LEU A 85 -27.70 -6.96 13.88
CA LEU A 85 -27.58 -8.41 14.08
C LEU A 85 -27.95 -9.19 12.80
N ARG A 86 -28.93 -8.71 12.03
CA ARG A 86 -29.32 -9.29 10.74
C ARG A 86 -28.23 -9.24 9.67
N PHE A 87 -27.33 -8.26 9.74
CA PHE A 87 -26.16 -8.15 8.86
C PHE A 87 -24.93 -8.90 9.40
N ALA A 88 -24.85 -9.10 10.73
CA ALA A 88 -23.68 -9.69 11.38
C ALA A 88 -23.62 -11.23 11.25
N GLU A 89 -24.77 -11.91 11.24
CA GLU A 89 -24.85 -13.38 11.08
C GLU A 89 -24.35 -13.89 9.71
N PRO A 90 -24.80 -13.35 8.56
CA PRO A 90 -24.32 -13.77 7.24
C PRO A 90 -22.84 -13.43 7.03
N LEU A 91 -22.39 -12.30 7.62
CA LEU A 91 -21.02 -11.84 7.57
C LEU A 91 -20.08 -12.84 8.25
N ARG A 92 -20.48 -13.45 9.38
CA ARG A 92 -19.67 -14.45 10.07
C ARG A 92 -19.40 -15.69 9.23
N SER A 93 -20.40 -16.20 8.52
CA SER A 93 -20.24 -17.38 7.66
C SER A 93 -19.37 -17.13 6.42
N HIS A 94 -19.27 -15.88 5.97
CA HIS A 94 -18.56 -15.51 4.75
C HIS A 94 -17.33 -14.63 5.00
N LEU A 95 -16.98 -14.38 6.27
CA LEU A 95 -15.96 -13.41 6.66
C LEU A 95 -14.62 -13.67 5.99
N GLY A 96 -14.15 -14.92 6.01
CA GLY A 96 -12.92 -15.30 5.35
C GLY A 96 -12.94 -15.09 3.82
N ARG A 97 -14.08 -15.31 3.16
CA ARG A 97 -14.23 -15.10 1.71
C ARG A 97 -14.31 -13.62 1.36
N ILE A 98 -15.02 -12.82 2.15
CA ILE A 98 -15.15 -11.37 1.95
C ILE A 98 -13.82 -10.69 2.22
N VAL A 99 -13.18 -11.00 3.36
CA VAL A 99 -11.86 -10.46 3.71
C VAL A 99 -10.83 -10.92 2.69
N GLY A 100 -10.83 -12.19 2.30
CA GLY A 100 -9.95 -12.69 1.23
C GLY A 100 -10.17 -11.98 -0.10
N GLY A 101 -11.43 -11.77 -0.51
CA GLY A 101 -11.78 -11.05 -1.74
C GLY A 101 -11.34 -9.59 -1.72
N VAL A 102 -11.67 -8.85 -0.66
CA VAL A 102 -11.27 -7.43 -0.50
C VAL A 102 -9.75 -7.31 -0.42
N SER A 103 -9.09 -8.18 0.37
CA SER A 103 -7.62 -8.20 0.47
C SER A 103 -6.99 -8.50 -0.88
N GLY A 104 -7.56 -9.44 -1.65
CA GLY A 104 -7.09 -9.78 -2.99
C GLY A 104 -7.16 -8.60 -3.95
N VAL A 105 -8.29 -7.88 -3.98
CA VAL A 105 -8.45 -6.69 -4.83
C VAL A 105 -7.46 -5.58 -4.44
N LEU A 106 -7.36 -5.25 -3.15
CA LEU A 106 -6.44 -4.22 -2.68
C LEU A 106 -4.97 -4.61 -2.90
N THR A 107 -4.65 -5.90 -2.79
CA THR A 107 -3.33 -6.45 -3.09
C THR A 107 -2.96 -6.25 -4.55
N LEU A 108 -3.88 -6.49 -5.48
CA LEU A 108 -3.63 -6.25 -6.90
C LEU A 108 -3.37 -4.76 -7.16
N ILE A 109 -4.11 -3.87 -6.52
CA ILE A 109 -3.88 -2.41 -6.63
C ILE A 109 -2.50 -2.05 -6.08
N ALA A 110 -2.13 -2.58 -4.90
CA ALA A 110 -0.82 -2.34 -4.30
C ALA A 110 0.33 -2.92 -5.15
N ALA A 111 0.13 -4.09 -5.77
CA ALA A 111 1.12 -4.72 -6.64
C ALA A 111 1.32 -3.93 -7.94
N LEU A 112 0.23 -3.47 -8.56
CA LEU A 112 0.29 -2.60 -9.74
C LEU A 112 0.99 -1.28 -9.41
N GLY A 113 0.62 -0.65 -8.29
CA GLY A 113 1.31 0.54 -7.79
C GLY A 113 2.80 0.30 -7.53
N GLY A 114 3.17 -0.84 -6.94
CA GLY A 114 4.58 -1.24 -6.76
C GLY A 114 5.33 -1.35 -8.08
N SER A 115 4.71 -1.97 -9.08
CA SER A 115 5.35 -2.23 -10.37
C SER A 115 5.78 -0.96 -11.11
N THR A 116 5.11 0.18 -10.90
CA THR A 116 5.48 1.45 -11.54
C THR A 116 6.75 2.08 -10.97
N HIS A 117 7.18 1.66 -9.78
CA HIS A 117 8.38 2.17 -9.09
C HIS A 117 9.61 1.25 -9.24
N TRP A 118 9.66 0.50 -10.34
CA TRP A 118 10.80 -0.36 -10.67
C TRP A 118 12.10 0.44 -10.90
N GLU A 119 12.00 1.63 -11.50
CA GLU A 119 13.16 2.48 -11.79
C GLU A 119 13.78 3.04 -10.50
N SER A 120 12.96 3.58 -9.60
CA SER A 120 13.45 4.08 -8.31
C SER A 120 14.06 2.95 -7.47
N TYR A 121 13.50 1.73 -7.53
CA TYR A 121 14.11 0.56 -6.89
C TYR A 121 15.48 0.20 -7.48
N LEU A 122 15.65 0.23 -8.80
CA LEU A 122 16.96 -0.03 -9.43
C LEU A 122 17.97 1.04 -9.05
N LEU A 123 17.58 2.32 -9.08
CA LEU A 123 18.43 3.43 -8.67
C LEU A 123 18.87 3.27 -7.21
N PHE A 124 17.94 2.97 -6.30
CA PHE A 124 18.25 2.67 -4.90
C PHE A 124 19.21 1.49 -4.77
N ARG A 125 18.97 0.39 -5.52
CA ARG A 125 19.78 -0.82 -5.39
C ARG A 125 21.19 -0.67 -5.95
N GLN A 126 21.35 0.15 -6.99
CA GLN A 126 22.58 0.41 -7.72
C GLN A 126 23.14 1.82 -7.44
N ALA A 127 22.82 2.38 -6.27
CA ALA A 127 23.27 3.71 -5.89
C ALA A 127 24.82 3.79 -5.88
N VAL A 128 25.35 4.86 -6.48
CA VAL A 128 26.80 5.13 -6.54
C VAL A 128 27.09 6.43 -5.79
N PRO A 129 28.12 6.47 -4.92
CA PRO A 129 28.48 7.69 -4.21
C PRO A 129 29.09 8.72 -5.16
N PHE A 130 28.64 9.97 -5.04
CA PHE A 130 29.19 11.12 -5.76
C PHE A 130 30.48 11.63 -5.11
N LYS A 131 30.79 11.18 -3.88
CA LYS A 131 31.92 11.62 -3.05
C LYS A 131 31.86 13.12 -2.75
N GLN A 132 30.65 13.66 -2.73
CA GLN A 132 30.36 15.05 -2.40
C GLN A 132 29.24 15.03 -1.37
N THR A 133 29.52 15.58 -0.20
CA THR A 133 28.58 15.61 0.92
C THR A 133 27.89 16.95 1.00
N ASP A 134 26.60 16.94 1.30
CA ASP A 134 25.86 18.16 1.58
C ASP A 134 26.32 18.75 2.94
N PRO A 135 26.39 20.09 3.06
CA PRO A 135 26.88 20.74 4.27
C PRO A 135 25.85 20.77 5.42
N LEU A 136 24.58 20.45 5.18
CA LEU A 136 23.51 20.60 6.17
C LEU A 136 23.25 19.31 6.96
N PHE A 137 23.18 18.19 6.26
CA PHE A 137 22.86 16.86 6.78
C PHE A 137 24.04 15.87 6.68
N GLY A 138 25.11 16.22 5.97
CA GLY A 138 26.32 15.40 5.84
C GLY A 138 26.09 14.10 5.03
N LYS A 139 25.09 14.07 4.17
CA LYS A 139 24.74 12.97 3.27
C LYS A 139 25.40 13.18 1.91
N ASP A 140 25.79 12.09 1.26
CA ASP A 140 26.32 12.15 -0.12
C ASP A 140 25.21 12.55 -1.10
N LEU A 141 25.54 13.30 -2.16
CA LEU A 141 24.55 13.68 -3.18
C LEU A 141 23.84 12.48 -3.81
N GLY A 142 24.47 11.31 -3.86
CA GLY A 142 23.88 10.05 -4.32
C GLY A 142 22.70 9.59 -3.47
N PHE A 143 22.69 9.89 -2.17
CA PHE A 143 21.55 9.59 -1.29
C PHE A 143 20.29 10.29 -1.79
N TYR A 144 20.38 11.57 -2.16
CA TYR A 144 19.21 12.36 -2.53
C TYR A 144 18.66 12.01 -3.92
N ILE A 145 19.53 11.61 -4.86
CA ILE A 145 19.13 11.30 -6.23
C ILE A 145 18.63 9.85 -6.35
N PHE A 146 19.29 8.90 -5.67
CA PHE A 146 19.01 7.47 -5.84
C PHE A 146 18.19 6.89 -4.71
N GLU A 147 18.55 7.17 -3.46
CA GLU A 147 17.94 6.51 -2.31
C GLU A 147 16.66 7.18 -1.86
N LEU A 148 16.67 8.51 -1.75
CA LEU A 148 15.55 9.28 -1.22
C LEU A 148 14.27 9.05 -2.03
N LEU A 149 14.37 9.00 -3.37
CA LEU A 149 13.21 8.75 -4.24
C LEU A 149 12.49 7.43 -3.91
N PHE A 150 13.25 6.35 -3.65
CA PHE A 150 12.66 5.07 -3.29
C PHE A 150 12.18 5.04 -1.83
N LEU A 151 12.91 5.68 -0.91
CA LEU A 151 12.53 5.77 0.49
C LEU A 151 11.23 6.57 0.70
N THR A 152 11.05 7.68 -0.02
CA THR A 152 9.81 8.46 0.00
C THR A 152 8.64 7.61 -0.49
N TYR A 153 8.80 6.90 -1.62
CA TYR A 153 7.76 5.97 -2.10
C TYR A 153 7.44 4.86 -1.09
N LEU A 154 8.47 4.21 -0.52
CA LEU A 154 8.31 3.15 0.49
C LEU A 154 7.55 3.66 1.72
N GLN A 155 7.82 4.90 2.13
CA GLN A 155 7.16 5.55 3.25
C GLN A 155 5.68 5.84 2.94
N GLU A 156 5.38 6.41 1.76
CA GLU A 156 4.01 6.67 1.33
C GLU A 156 3.20 5.37 1.23
N TRP A 157 3.80 4.34 0.64
CA TRP A 157 3.19 3.02 0.52
C TRP A 157 2.93 2.39 1.89
N LEU A 158 3.87 2.49 2.83
CA LEU A 158 3.72 1.97 4.20
C LEU A 158 2.58 2.69 4.94
N VAL A 159 2.51 4.02 4.83
CA VAL A 159 1.41 4.81 5.41
C VAL A 159 0.08 4.40 4.78
N GLY A 160 0.02 4.23 3.46
CA GLY A 160 -1.16 3.75 2.75
C GLY A 160 -1.62 2.38 3.26
N LEU A 161 -0.70 1.41 3.35
CA LEU A 161 -0.97 0.08 3.91
C LEU A 161 -1.54 0.16 5.33
N LEU A 162 -0.92 0.93 6.22
CA LEU A 162 -1.37 1.07 7.60
C LEU A 162 -2.73 1.78 7.71
N LEU A 163 -3.01 2.75 6.84
CA LEU A 163 -4.33 3.40 6.76
C LEU A 163 -5.40 2.41 6.32
N PHE A 164 -5.18 1.68 5.21
CA PHE A 164 -6.12 0.65 4.75
C PHE A 164 -6.32 -0.42 5.82
N ALA A 165 -5.25 -0.90 6.46
CA ALA A 165 -5.34 -1.87 7.55
C ALA A 165 -6.17 -1.32 8.73
N THR A 166 -5.93 -0.08 9.16
CA THR A 166 -6.69 0.56 10.24
C THR A 166 -8.16 0.70 9.89
N VAL A 167 -8.47 1.15 8.67
CA VAL A 167 -9.86 1.27 8.17
C VAL A 167 -10.53 -0.11 8.10
N GLY A 168 -9.84 -1.12 7.57
CA GLY A 168 -10.36 -2.48 7.47
C GLY A 168 -10.66 -3.10 8.84
N ALA A 169 -9.75 -2.96 9.80
CA ALA A 169 -9.96 -3.42 11.17
C ALA A 169 -11.07 -2.64 11.87
N GLY A 170 -11.08 -1.31 11.73
CA GLY A 170 -12.10 -0.43 12.32
C GLY A 170 -13.50 -0.73 11.79
N ALA A 171 -13.65 -0.91 10.48
CA ALA A 171 -14.91 -1.30 9.85
C ALA A 171 -15.41 -2.63 10.40
N LEU A 172 -14.51 -3.61 10.59
CA LEU A 172 -14.88 -4.91 11.12
C LEU A 172 -15.27 -4.83 12.61
N TYR A 173 -14.55 -4.06 13.42
CA TYR A 173 -14.94 -3.82 14.82
C TYR A 173 -16.28 -3.08 14.94
N PHE A 174 -16.56 -2.16 14.03
CA PHE A 174 -17.86 -1.48 13.98
C PHE A 174 -19.00 -2.46 13.64
N LEU A 175 -18.83 -3.27 12.58
CA LEU A 175 -19.81 -4.28 12.17
C LEU A 175 -20.06 -5.36 13.22
N THR A 176 -19.07 -5.63 14.08
CA THR A 176 -19.09 -6.72 15.08
C THR A 176 -19.36 -6.24 16.50
N HIS A 177 -19.74 -4.95 16.68
CA HIS A 177 -20.02 -4.31 17.97
C HIS A 177 -18.81 -4.23 18.93
N GLY A 178 -17.57 -4.32 18.44
CA GLY A 178 -16.38 -3.97 19.23
C GLY A 178 -16.27 -2.47 19.53
N ILE A 179 -16.98 -1.64 18.76
CA ILE A 179 -17.17 -0.20 18.97
C ILE A 179 -18.67 0.08 19.00
N VAL A 180 -19.21 0.46 20.16
CA VAL A 180 -20.62 0.85 20.33
C VAL A 180 -20.67 2.34 20.62
N ILE A 181 -21.27 3.10 19.70
CA ILE A 181 -21.50 4.54 19.85
C ILE A 181 -22.88 4.72 20.47
N GLY A 182 -22.93 4.90 21.78
CA GLY A 182 -24.16 5.20 22.51
C GLY A 182 -24.47 6.70 22.53
N PRO A 183 -25.69 7.10 22.94
CA PRO A 183 -26.12 8.52 22.97
C PRO A 183 -25.27 9.43 23.85
N ARG A 184 -24.55 8.85 24.83
CA ARG A 184 -23.74 9.61 25.81
C ARG A 184 -22.30 9.11 25.95
N THR A 185 -21.97 7.92 25.46
CA THR A 185 -20.65 7.31 25.65
C THR A 185 -20.28 6.40 24.48
N VAL A 186 -19.03 6.49 24.02
CA VAL A 186 -18.43 5.50 23.11
C VAL A 186 -17.81 4.39 23.93
N HIS A 187 -18.34 3.18 23.82
CA HIS A 187 -17.74 2.00 24.43
C HIS A 187 -16.88 1.27 23.39
N VAL A 188 -15.58 1.15 23.66
CA VAL A 188 -14.64 0.39 22.84
C VAL A 188 -14.10 -0.76 23.67
N GLU A 189 -14.27 -1.98 23.18
CA GLU A 189 -13.75 -3.18 23.84
C GLU A 189 -12.23 -3.04 24.05
N ARG A 190 -11.72 -3.57 25.17
CA ARG A 190 -10.28 -3.52 25.49
C ARG A 190 -9.42 -4.03 24.33
N GLN A 191 -9.82 -5.12 23.66
CA GLN A 191 -9.05 -5.69 22.55
C GLN A 191 -9.06 -4.78 21.32
N ALA A 192 -10.22 -4.25 20.92
CA ALA A 192 -10.33 -3.29 19.83
C ALA A 192 -9.50 -2.03 20.10
N ARG A 193 -9.55 -1.52 21.34
CA ARG A 193 -8.76 -0.36 21.78
C ARG A 193 -7.25 -0.60 21.70
N LEU A 194 -6.78 -1.75 22.19
CA LEU A 194 -5.36 -2.11 22.12
C LEU A 194 -4.90 -2.31 20.68
N HIS A 195 -5.69 -3.02 19.87
CA HIS A 195 -5.33 -3.30 18.48
C HIS A 195 -5.30 -2.02 17.63
N LEU A 196 -6.37 -1.22 17.66
CA LEU A 196 -6.42 0.05 16.93
C LEU A 196 -5.41 1.06 17.49
N GLY A 197 -5.16 1.07 18.80
CA GLY A 197 -4.13 1.89 19.42
C GLY A 197 -2.72 1.53 18.95
N LEU A 198 -2.42 0.23 18.83
CA LEU A 198 -1.15 -0.26 18.26
C LEU A 198 -1.01 0.18 16.80
N LEU A 199 -2.04 -0.02 15.97
CA LEU A 199 -2.04 0.41 14.57
C LEU A 199 -1.82 1.91 14.44
N ALA A 200 -2.52 2.71 15.26
CA ALA A 200 -2.35 4.16 15.29
C ALA A 200 -0.93 4.56 15.71
N THR A 201 -0.35 3.87 16.70
CA THR A 201 1.03 4.13 17.15
C THR A 201 2.03 3.86 16.03
N VAL A 202 1.90 2.73 15.34
CA VAL A 202 2.77 2.37 14.20
C VAL A 202 2.57 3.35 13.04
N LEU A 203 1.34 3.76 12.76
CA LEU A 203 1.02 4.75 11.73
C LEU A 203 1.65 6.12 12.04
N ILE A 204 1.57 6.58 13.28
CA ILE A 204 2.23 7.83 13.71
C ILE A 204 3.75 7.71 13.58
N GLY A 205 4.33 6.56 13.96
CA GLY A 205 5.76 6.29 13.76
C GLY A 205 6.17 6.34 12.28
N ALA A 206 5.39 5.72 11.39
CA ALA A 206 5.62 5.77 9.95
C ALA A 206 5.48 7.20 9.38
N LYS A 207 4.57 8.00 9.91
CA LYS A 207 4.46 9.43 9.57
C LYS A 207 5.64 10.24 10.08
N ALA A 208 6.10 9.99 11.30
CA ALA A 208 7.28 10.65 11.86
C ALA A 208 8.54 10.36 11.04
N TRP A 209 8.71 9.13 10.54
CA TRP A 209 9.77 8.81 9.59
C TRP A 209 9.61 9.57 8.26
N GLY A 210 8.39 9.70 7.75
CA GLY A 210 8.10 10.56 6.59
C GLY A 210 8.57 12.00 6.78
N TYR A 211 8.31 12.61 7.93
CA TYR A 211 8.80 13.96 8.21
C TYR A 211 10.33 14.08 8.22
N GLN A 212 11.05 13.01 8.56
CA GLN A 212 12.51 13.00 8.43
C GLN A 212 12.95 12.97 6.95
N LEU A 213 12.22 12.26 6.09
CA LEU A 213 12.47 12.24 4.65
C LEU A 213 12.13 13.60 4.01
N ASP A 214 10.98 14.18 4.38
CA ASP A 214 10.54 15.51 3.93
C ASP A 214 11.59 16.59 4.25
N ALA A 215 12.30 16.46 5.38
CA ALA A 215 13.37 17.37 5.77
C ALA A 215 14.54 17.36 4.77
N TYR A 216 14.86 16.21 4.16
CA TYR A 216 15.88 16.09 3.13
C TYR A 216 15.42 16.71 1.80
N GLU A 217 14.12 16.65 1.50
CA GLU A 217 13.53 17.24 0.29
C GLU A 217 13.50 18.77 0.30
N LEU A 218 13.62 19.40 1.48
CA LEU A 218 13.69 20.86 1.61
C LEU A 218 14.85 21.48 0.81
N LEU A 219 15.94 20.74 0.58
CA LEU A 219 17.06 21.19 -0.27
C LEU A 219 16.65 21.42 -1.73
N TYR A 220 15.58 20.77 -2.18
CA TYR A 220 15.01 20.94 -3.52
C TYR A 220 13.89 21.99 -3.56
N SER A 221 13.53 22.57 -2.41
CA SER A 221 12.40 23.50 -2.30
C SER A 221 12.65 24.82 -3.04
N ARG A 222 11.71 25.14 -3.94
CA ARG A 222 11.68 26.38 -4.72
C ARG A 222 10.81 27.48 -4.07
N ARG A 223 10.62 27.50 -2.75
CA ARG A 223 9.72 28.46 -2.08
C ARG A 223 10.43 29.52 -1.24
N GLY A 224 11.76 29.51 -1.19
CA GLY A 224 12.57 30.52 -0.47
C GLY A 224 12.90 31.75 -1.33
N VAL A 225 13.23 32.87 -0.66
CA VAL A 225 13.72 34.12 -1.31
C VAL A 225 15.09 33.92 -1.97
N VAL A 226 15.81 32.86 -1.60
CA VAL A 226 17.08 32.41 -2.18
C VAL A 226 16.97 30.92 -2.49
N PHE A 227 17.50 30.50 -3.64
CA PHE A 227 17.37 29.15 -4.18
C PHE A 227 18.74 28.50 -4.39
N GLY A 228 18.84 27.21 -4.13
CA GLY A 228 20.02 26.38 -4.50
C GLY A 228 21.24 26.56 -3.58
N ALA A 229 22.39 26.08 -4.05
CA ALA A 229 23.68 26.00 -3.35
C ALA A 229 24.25 27.34 -2.81
N VAL A 230 23.55 28.46 -3.00
CA VAL A 230 23.97 29.82 -2.59
C VAL A 230 23.73 30.09 -1.09
N TYR A 231 23.18 29.13 -0.34
CA TYR A 231 23.17 29.18 1.14
C TYR A 231 24.49 28.70 1.78
N ALA A 232 25.33 27.95 1.05
CA ALA A 232 26.60 27.43 1.56
C ALA A 232 27.79 28.34 1.25
#